data_AF-A0A841Q2P7-F1
#
_entry.id   AF-A0A841Q2P7-F1
#
_cell.length_a   1.000
_cell.length_b   1.000
_cell.length_c   1.000
_cell.angle_alpha   90.00
_cell.angle_beta   90.00
_cell.angle_gamma   90.00
#
_symmetry.space_group_name_H-M   'P 1'
#
loop_
_entity.id
_entity.type
_entity.pdbx_description
1 polymer ?
#
loop_
_entity_poly.entity_id
_entity_poly.type
_entity_poly.pdbx_seq_one_letter_code
_entity_poly.pdbx_strand_id
1 'polypeptide(L)' 'MYKTFSKEMMEQWQYYVYIYVDPDTLEIFYVGKGNRAFSHLEDKSDTANNQG' A
#
# COMPACT_ATOMS: atom_id res chain seq x y z
N MET A 1 8.00 10.80 -6.48
CA MET A 1 7.14 9.75 -5.89
C MET A 1 7.81 9.29 -4.60
N TYR A 2 7.15 9.44 -3.44
CA TYR A 2 7.69 8.96 -2.18
C TYR A 2 7.64 7.43 -2.16
N LYS A 3 8.77 6.78 -1.88
CA LYS A 3 8.89 5.30 -1.91
C LYS A 3 8.65 4.66 -0.54
N THR A 4 8.67 5.45 0.52
CA THR A 4 8.47 5.00 1.90
C THR A 4 8.14 6.19 2.80
N PHE A 5 7.64 5.92 4.00
CA PHE A 5 7.50 6.93 5.06
C PHE A 5 8.87 7.38 5.58
N SER A 6 8.94 8.55 6.21
CA SER A 6 10.19 8.99 6.82
C SER A 6 10.59 8.05 7.98
N LYS A 7 11.88 7.97 8.27
CA LYS A 7 12.39 7.17 9.40
C LYS A 7 11.72 7.58 10.72
N GLU A 8 11.58 8.87 10.95
CA GLU A 8 10.90 9.43 12.12
C GLU A 8 9.44 8.98 12.23
N MET A 9 8.69 8.99 11.11
CA MET A 9 7.30 8.52 11.08
C MET A 9 7.21 7.02 11.37
N MET A 10 8.11 6.20 10.81
CA MET A 10 8.12 4.76 11.06
C MET A 10 8.48 4.41 12.52
N GLU A 11 9.34 5.20 13.15
CA GLU A 11 9.73 5.05 14.56
C GLU A 11 8.60 5.46 15.51
N GLN A 12 7.86 6.53 15.18
CA GLN A 12 6.73 7.02 15.98
C GLN A 12 5.47 6.16 15.78
N TRP A 13 5.21 5.70 14.55
CA TRP A 13 4.00 4.95 14.20
C TRP A 13 4.29 3.45 14.14
N GLN A 14 4.54 2.86 15.31
CA GLN A 14 4.79 1.42 15.44
C GLN A 14 3.63 0.56 14.90
N TYR A 15 2.39 1.07 14.95
CA TYR A 15 1.20 0.42 14.42
C TYR A 15 0.32 1.45 13.71
N TYR A 16 0.09 1.26 12.42
CA TYR A 16 -0.85 2.06 11.64
C TYR A 16 -1.57 1.19 10.61
N VAL A 17 -2.72 1.69 10.14
CA VAL A 17 -3.49 1.11 9.04
C VAL A 17 -3.48 2.08 7.87
N TYR A 18 -3.57 1.56 6.65
CA TYR A 18 -3.68 2.34 5.43
C TYR A 18 -4.78 1.76 4.55
N ILE A 19 -5.38 2.60 3.73
CA ILE A 19 -6.42 2.22 2.78
C ILE A 19 -5.96 2.55 1.37
N TYR A 20 -6.30 1.69 0.41
CA TYR A 20 -6.34 2.10 -0.98
C TYR A 20 -7.77 2.44 -1.35
N VAL A 21 -7.91 3.58 -2.01
CA VAL A 21 -9.17 4.14 -2.47
C VAL A 21 -9.08 4.35 -3.97
N ASP A 22 -10.17 4.07 -4.67
CA ASP A 22 -10.34 4.50 -6.05
C ASP A 22 -10.34 6.04 -6.06
N PRO A 23 -9.46 6.71 -6.82
CA PRO A 23 -9.37 8.17 -6.78
C PRO A 23 -10.60 8.87 -7.40
N ASP A 24 -11.35 8.20 -8.25
CA ASP A 24 -12.51 8.74 -8.96
C ASP A 24 -13.81 8.49 -8.18
N THR A 25 -13.98 7.30 -7.59
CA THR A 25 -15.20 6.92 -6.85
C THR A 25 -15.08 7.05 -5.34
N LEU A 26 -13.85 7.17 -4.82
CA LEU A 26 -13.51 7.09 -3.39
C LEU A 26 -13.87 5.76 -2.73
N GLU A 27 -14.16 4.72 -3.52
CA GLU A 27 -14.45 3.38 -3.01
C GLU A 27 -13.19 2.77 -2.38
N ILE A 28 -13.33 2.25 -1.16
CA ILE A 28 -12.25 1.55 -0.46
C ILE A 28 -12.20 0.12 -1.01
N PHE A 29 -11.09 -0.24 -1.66
CA PHE A 29 -10.91 -1.59 -2.20
C PHE A 29 -9.83 -2.40 -1.48
N TYR A 30 -9.07 -1.80 -0.57
CA TYR A 30 -8.08 -2.51 0.23
C TYR A 30 -7.80 -1.82 1.57
N VAL A 31 -7.59 -2.63 2.61
CA VAL A 31 -7.14 -2.18 3.93
C VAL A 31 -5.91 -2.98 4.33
N GLY A 32 -4.82 -2.28 4.62
CA GLY A 32 -3.55 -2.88 5.05
C GLY A 32 -3.06 -2.30 6.38
N LYS A 33 -1.99 -2.90 6.92
CA LYS A 33 -1.33 -2.44 8.16
C LYS A 33 0.19 -2.37 8.06
N GLY A 34 0.78 -1.40 8.76
CA GLY A 34 2.23 -1.24 8.93
C GLY A 34 3.00 -0.86 7.67
N ASN A 35 4.33 -1.02 7.71
CA ASN A 35 5.35 -0.60 6.73
C ASN A 35 5.30 -1.29 5.34
N ARG A 36 4.11 -1.74 4.91
CA ARG A 36 3.86 -2.39 3.61
C ARG A 36 3.01 -1.53 2.67
N ALA A 37 2.65 -0.31 3.07
CA ALA A 37 1.80 0.60 2.30
C ALA A 37 2.32 0.91 0.88
N PHE A 38 3.62 0.77 0.65
CA PHE A 38 4.23 1.02 -0.67
C PHE A 38 4.72 -0.28 -1.35
N SER A 39 4.68 -1.42 -0.66
CA SER A 39 5.23 -2.68 -1.18
C SER A 39 4.48 -3.20 -2.41
N HIS A 40 3.15 -3.02 -2.45
CA HIS A 40 2.34 -3.41 -3.61
C HIS A 40 2.45 -2.43 -4.78
N LEU A 41 2.92 -1.20 -4.57
CA LEU A 41 3.12 -0.22 -5.64
C LEU A 41 4.41 -0.47 -6.44
N GLU A 42 5.36 -1.23 -5.87
CA GLU A 42 6.62 -1.60 -6.54
C GLU A 42 6.56 -2.98 -7.21
N ASP A 43 5.52 -3.77 -6.91
CA ASP A 43 5.38 -5.11 -7.44
C ASP A 43 4.91 -5.04 -8.91
N LYS A 44 5.87 -5.11 -9.83
CA LYS A 44 5.59 -5.21 -11.28
C LYS A 44 5.07 -6.60 -11.69
N SER A 45 4.83 -7.47 -10.72
CA SER A 45 4.45 -8.88 -10.91
C SER A 45 2.94 -9.09 -11.01
N ASP A 46 2.15 -8.09 -11.38
CA ASP A 46 0.83 -8.34 -11.97
C ASP A 46 0.98 -8.87 -13.40
N THR A 47 1.77 -9.94 -13.56
CA THR A 47 1.61 -10.86 -14.68
C THR A 47 0.40 -11.72 -14.36
N ALA A 48 -0.70 -11.45 -15.07
CA ALA A 48 -1.95 -12.20 -15.06
C ALA A 48 -1.76 -13.68 -14.70
N ASN A 49 -2.09 -14.05 -13.46
CA ASN A 49 -2.30 -15.44 -13.09
C ASN A 49 -3.71 -15.85 -13.58
N ASN A 50 -3.86 -15.94 -14.91
CA ASN A 50 -4.86 -16.84 -15.49
C ASN A 50 -4.26 -18.25 -15.40
N GLN A 51 -4.55 -18.95 -14.31
CA GLN A 51 -4.30 -20.39 -14.22
C GLN A 51 -5.38 -21.10 -15.05
N GLY A 52 -4.98 -21.57 -16.23
CA GLY A 52 -5.67 -22.62 -16.98
C GLY A 52 -5.10 -23.99 -16.67
#